data_AF-A0A7W1Z7G4-F1
#
_entry.id   AF-A0A7W1Z7G4-F1
#
_cell.length_a   1.000
_cell.length_b   1.000
_cell.length_c   1.000
_cell.angle_alpha   90.00
_cell.angle_beta   90.00
_cell.angle_gamma   90.00
#
_symmetry.space_group_name_H-M   'P 1'
#
loop_
_entity.id
_entity.type
_entity.pdbx_description
1 polymer ?
#
loop_
_entity_poly.entity_id
_entity_poly.type
_entity_poly.pdbx_seq_one_letter_code
_entity_poly.pdbx_strand_id
1 'polypeptide(L)'
;MIRVRTFFLLILLCATCNLSAGKISKGYSALKIYNYFEAKRLFQSSLKKETSAAAFGLSVIYFRTDNPFSNIDSAYKYIILSETKYAGLSEKRRMSYKPYGLSFQAIDSLKGRIHQTAFEFYKKQNSIPAFDKFISYYITAPECFDAIDLRNALAFREAEKLNTFEAYEKFIYDYPLSRELKEAKERFHLTKFQALTKNNTIREFEQFLIEQLGSPFATEAKNSIYLLSTKNGTTKEFYDFIKKYPDNPNLENAWMTLYSVSAGSYEYSSLINFSKQYPDFPFRELLNQDIDLSRKVLFPIREKGKWGFADSMGYVAIPCIYEWVEGFSEGLAECGLNN
;
A
#
# COMPACT_ATOMS: atom_id res chain seq x y z
N MET A 1 37.39 79.37 75.21
CA MET A 1 37.04 79.90 73.88
C MET A 1 38.26 79.72 72.98
N ILE A 2 38.51 78.57 72.35
CA ILE A 2 37.96 78.04 71.08
C ILE A 2 37.88 79.09 69.97
N ARG A 3 38.75 78.98 68.95
CA ARG A 3 38.37 78.66 67.56
C ARG A 3 39.60 78.43 66.66
N VAL A 4 39.80 77.15 66.35
CA VAL A 4 40.56 76.62 65.20
C VAL A 4 39.53 76.32 64.10
N ARG A 5 39.76 76.71 62.83
CA ARG A 5 39.10 76.13 61.65
C ARG A 5 40.01 76.29 60.43
N THR A 6 40.82 75.28 60.06
CA THR A 6 40.54 74.12 59.20
C THR A 6 40.31 74.45 57.71
N PHE A 7 41.34 74.18 56.92
CA PHE A 7 41.35 74.00 55.46
C PHE A 7 40.38 72.87 55.05
N PHE A 8 39.55 73.09 54.03
CA PHE A 8 38.71 72.06 53.40
C PHE A 8 39.41 71.57 52.13
N LEU A 9 39.77 70.28 52.09
CA LEU A 9 40.26 69.58 50.90
C LEU A 9 39.09 68.72 50.37
N LEU A 10 38.60 69.04 49.18
CA LEU A 10 37.50 68.32 48.52
C LEU A 10 38.09 67.13 47.73
N ILE A 11 37.94 65.91 48.26
CA ILE A 11 38.28 64.67 47.52
C ILE A 11 37.03 64.21 46.77
N LEU A 12 37.06 64.33 45.45
CA LEU A 12 36.02 63.84 44.54
C LEU A 12 36.16 62.31 44.43
N LEU A 13 35.28 61.56 45.11
CA LEU A 13 35.22 60.10 45.01
C LEU A 13 34.50 59.71 43.71
N CYS A 14 35.25 59.42 42.65
CA CYS A 14 34.72 58.75 41.45
C CYS A 14 34.38 57.29 41.81
N ALA A 15 33.17 57.05 42.30
CA ALA A 15 32.62 55.72 42.42
C ALA A 15 32.35 55.16 41.02
N THR A 16 33.29 54.39 40.47
CA THR A 16 33.04 53.57 39.29
C THR A 16 32.02 52.49 39.67
N CYS A 17 30.76 52.67 39.27
CA CYS A 17 29.79 51.58 39.26
C CYS A 17 30.29 50.52 38.27
N ASN A 18 31.05 49.55 38.75
CA ASN A 18 31.24 48.28 38.06
C ASN A 18 29.90 47.54 38.08
N LEU A 19 29.01 47.91 37.15
CA LEU A 19 27.81 47.15 36.85
C LEU A 19 28.26 45.77 36.36
N SER A 20 28.32 44.79 37.26
CA SER A 20 28.68 43.42 36.90
C SER A 20 27.66 42.91 35.89
N ALA A 21 28.11 42.69 34.65
CA ALA A 21 27.27 42.18 33.59
C ALA A 21 26.56 40.90 34.05
N GLY A 22 25.24 40.83 33.82
CA GLY A 22 24.44 39.66 34.18
C GLY A 22 24.97 38.39 33.52
N LYS A 23 24.70 37.22 34.13
CA LYS A 23 25.21 35.92 33.65
C LYS A 23 24.91 35.65 32.17
N ILE A 24 23.75 36.09 31.67
CA ILE A 24 23.38 35.99 30.26
C ILE A 24 24.31 36.81 29.36
N SER A 25 24.59 38.07 29.71
CA SER A 25 25.53 38.90 28.95
C SER A 25 26.90 38.25 28.85
N LYS A 26 27.43 37.76 29.99
CA LYS A 26 28.71 37.02 30.02
C LYS A 26 28.66 35.75 29.16
N GLY A 27 27.54 35.03 29.17
CA GLY A 27 27.34 33.82 28.36
C GLY A 27 27.41 34.11 26.86
N TYR A 28 26.74 35.15 26.39
CA TYR A 28 26.80 35.57 24.98
C TYR A 28 28.17 36.15 24.58
N SER A 29 28.85 36.87 25.49
CA SER A 29 30.24 37.30 25.26
C SER A 29 31.18 36.11 25.11
N ALA A 30 31.06 35.09 25.97
CA ALA A 30 31.83 33.86 25.88
C ALA A 30 31.53 33.09 24.58
N LEU A 31 30.25 33.02 24.18
CA LEU A 31 29.83 32.39 22.93
C LEU A 31 30.44 33.09 21.69
N LYS A 32 30.48 34.42 21.69
CA LYS A 32 31.04 35.22 20.58
C LYS A 32 32.54 34.96 20.35
N ILE A 33 33.27 34.63 21.40
CA ILE A 33 34.70 34.28 21.33
C ILE A 33 34.95 32.77 21.34
N TYR A 34 33.95 31.96 20.99
CA TYR A 34 34.06 30.50 20.86
C TYR A 34 34.44 29.77 22.16
N ASN A 35 34.25 30.40 23.33
CA ASN A 35 34.44 29.77 24.63
C ASN A 35 33.17 29.00 25.04
N TYR A 36 32.94 27.87 24.36
CA TYR A 36 31.73 27.08 24.48
C TYR A 36 31.50 26.48 25.87
N PHE A 37 32.57 26.10 26.57
CA PHE A 37 32.47 25.53 27.92
C PHE A 37 31.89 26.58 28.89
N GLU A 38 32.46 27.78 28.88
CA GLU A 38 31.99 28.85 29.76
C GLU A 38 30.61 29.36 29.34
N ALA A 39 30.37 29.53 28.04
CA ALA A 39 29.06 29.92 27.52
C ALA A 39 27.97 28.93 27.94
N LYS A 40 28.20 27.62 27.73
CA LYS A 40 27.26 26.56 28.11
C LYS A 40 26.99 26.55 29.61
N ARG A 41 28.04 26.64 30.45
CA ARG A 41 27.91 26.69 31.92
C ARG A 41 27.07 27.89 32.37
N LEU A 42 27.34 29.07 31.81
CA LEU A 42 26.61 30.30 32.12
C LEU A 42 25.15 30.22 31.69
N PHE A 43 24.86 29.71 30.49
CA PHE A 43 23.49 29.52 30.02
C PHE A 43 22.75 28.48 30.87
N GLN A 44 23.35 27.32 31.17
CA GLN A 44 22.76 26.31 32.05
C GLN A 44 22.38 26.90 33.42
N SER A 45 23.29 27.68 34.03
CA SER A 45 23.04 28.34 35.31
C SER A 45 21.96 29.44 35.25
N SER A 46 21.65 29.94 34.05
CA SER A 46 20.68 31.01 33.80
C SER A 46 19.31 30.50 33.34
N LEU A 47 19.17 29.20 33.01
CA LEU A 47 17.92 28.60 32.52
C LEU A 47 16.71 28.86 33.42
N LYS A 48 16.89 28.94 34.74
CA LYS A 48 15.79 29.19 35.68
C LYS A 48 15.29 30.65 35.67
N LYS A 49 16.19 31.61 35.46
CA LYS A 49 15.87 33.05 35.58
C LYS A 49 15.65 33.73 34.24
N GLU A 50 16.41 33.34 33.22
CA GLU A 50 16.40 33.95 31.90
C GLU A 50 16.22 32.88 30.82
N THR A 51 15.18 32.05 30.99
CA THR A 51 15.03 30.78 30.25
C THR A 51 15.12 30.93 28.74
N SER A 52 14.41 31.90 28.14
CA SER A 52 14.41 32.05 26.69
C SER A 52 15.79 32.38 26.12
N ALA A 53 16.51 33.33 26.74
CA ALA A 53 17.85 33.72 26.32
C ALA A 53 18.90 32.65 26.61
N ALA A 54 18.81 31.97 27.77
CA ALA A 54 19.68 30.84 28.08
C ALA A 54 19.48 29.67 27.10
N ALA A 55 18.22 29.31 26.84
CA ALA A 55 17.88 28.20 25.95
C ALA A 55 18.28 28.49 24.50
N PHE A 56 18.12 29.72 24.01
CA PHE A 56 18.61 30.08 22.67
C PHE A 56 20.13 29.90 22.56
N GLY A 57 20.89 30.41 23.53
CA GLY A 57 22.34 30.25 23.58
C GLY A 57 22.77 28.78 23.63
N LEU A 58 22.07 27.96 24.42
CA LEU A 58 22.31 26.51 24.44
C LEU A 58 22.00 25.87 23.09
N SER A 59 20.87 26.21 22.47
CA SER A 59 20.49 25.69 21.15
C SER A 59 21.56 26.00 20.10
N VAL A 60 22.10 27.23 20.10
CA VAL A 60 23.23 27.60 19.22
C VAL A 60 24.45 26.73 19.48
N ILE A 61 24.84 26.51 20.74
CA ILE A 61 25.99 25.66 21.08
C ILE A 61 25.78 24.22 20.59
N TYR A 62 24.61 23.64 20.86
CA TYR A 62 24.27 22.27 20.48
C TYR A 62 24.11 22.08 18.96
N PHE A 63 23.73 23.14 18.24
CA PHE A 63 23.58 23.09 16.78
C PHE A 63 24.92 23.17 16.04
N ARG A 64 25.89 23.88 16.60
CA ARG A 64 27.19 24.09 15.98
C ARG A 64 28.05 22.83 16.03
N THR A 65 28.75 22.56 14.93
CA THR A 65 29.60 21.37 14.77
C THR A 65 31.07 21.62 15.11
N ASP A 66 31.46 22.85 15.39
CA ASP A 66 32.83 23.26 15.74
C ASP A 66 33.12 23.18 17.25
N ASN A 67 32.34 22.39 17.99
CA ASN A 67 32.49 22.21 19.43
C ASN A 67 32.05 20.79 19.87
N PRO A 68 32.53 20.28 21.01
CA PRO A 68 32.29 18.90 21.45
C PRO A 68 30.87 18.66 21.99
N PHE A 69 30.02 19.69 22.06
CA PHE A 69 28.66 19.56 22.56
C PHE A 69 27.63 19.40 21.45
N SER A 70 28.04 19.35 20.17
CA SER A 70 27.13 19.18 19.03
C SER A 70 26.16 18.02 19.25
N ASN A 71 24.86 18.29 19.24
CA ASN A 71 23.80 17.31 19.38
C ASN A 71 22.49 17.90 18.87
N ILE A 72 21.99 17.37 17.75
CA ILE A 72 20.85 17.95 17.04
C ILE A 72 19.54 17.90 17.86
N ASP A 73 19.31 16.80 18.60
CA ASP A 73 18.13 16.67 19.47
C ASP A 73 18.16 17.68 20.62
N SER A 74 19.33 17.92 21.21
CA SER A 74 19.49 18.94 22.25
C SER A 74 19.32 20.34 21.68
N ALA A 75 19.81 20.60 20.46
CA ALA A 75 19.59 21.89 19.79
C ALA A 75 18.10 22.17 19.64
N TYR A 76 17.32 21.17 19.19
CA TYR A 76 15.88 21.27 19.04
C TYR A 76 15.15 21.44 20.38
N LYS A 77 15.48 20.62 21.39
CA LYS A 77 14.93 20.76 22.74
C LYS A 77 15.02 22.19 23.26
N TYR A 78 16.20 22.81 23.10
CA TYR A 78 16.43 24.15 23.61
C TYR A 78 15.84 25.25 22.71
N ILE A 79 15.70 25.05 21.39
CA ILE A 79 15.03 26.06 20.55
C ILE A 79 13.53 26.12 20.85
N ILE A 80 12.88 24.97 21.03
CA ILE A 80 11.46 24.90 21.42
C ILE A 80 11.24 25.52 22.80
N LEU A 81 12.13 25.25 23.75
CA LEU A 81 12.07 25.90 25.07
C LEU A 81 12.25 27.42 24.96
N SER A 82 13.16 27.88 24.09
CA SER A 82 13.39 29.30 23.87
C SER A 82 12.16 29.98 23.26
N GLU A 83 11.60 29.40 22.20
CA GLU A 83 10.39 29.85 21.50
C GLU A 83 9.20 29.99 22.45
N THR A 84 8.89 28.90 23.16
CA THR A 84 7.78 28.83 24.12
C THR A 84 7.89 29.92 25.18
N LYS A 85 9.10 30.12 25.74
CA LYS A 85 9.32 31.14 26.77
C LYS A 85 9.39 32.55 26.20
N TYR A 86 9.89 32.74 24.97
CA TYR A 86 9.98 34.05 24.31
C TYR A 86 8.60 34.62 24.01
N ALA A 87 7.67 33.76 23.55
CA ALA A 87 6.30 34.14 23.26
C ALA A 87 5.59 34.78 24.46
N GLY A 88 5.85 34.31 25.69
CA GLY A 88 5.27 34.85 26.91
C GLY A 88 5.97 36.08 27.51
N LEU A 89 7.05 36.60 26.91
CA LEU A 89 7.79 37.75 27.46
C LEU A 89 7.10 39.09 27.19
N SER A 90 7.26 40.04 28.13
CA SER A 90 6.91 41.44 27.90
C SER A 90 7.83 42.09 26.85
N GLU A 91 7.33 43.12 26.19
CA GLU A 91 8.09 43.86 25.16
C GLU A 91 9.42 44.41 25.71
N LYS A 92 9.40 45.00 26.92
CA LYS A 92 10.63 45.47 27.60
C LYS A 92 11.67 44.36 27.74
N ARG A 93 11.24 43.12 28.07
CA ARG A 93 12.16 42.00 28.22
C ARG A 93 12.68 41.50 26.87
N ARG A 94 11.82 41.45 25.84
CA ARG A 94 12.25 41.13 24.46
C ARG A 94 13.28 42.14 23.95
N MET A 95 13.07 43.44 24.21
CA MET A 95 14.03 44.50 23.87
C MET A 95 15.37 44.32 24.59
N SER A 96 15.36 43.88 25.85
CA SER A 96 16.61 43.60 26.59
C SER A 96 17.44 42.45 26.01
N TYR A 97 16.85 41.59 25.17
CA TYR A 97 17.55 40.48 24.53
C TYR A 97 18.00 40.76 23.09
N LYS A 98 17.57 41.87 22.47
CA LYS A 98 18.03 42.29 21.14
C LYS A 98 19.57 42.36 21.01
N PRO A 99 20.34 42.87 21.99
CA PRO A 99 21.80 42.90 21.90
C PRO A 99 22.45 41.52 21.81
N TYR A 100 21.75 40.46 22.22
CA TYR A 100 22.22 39.07 22.12
C TYR A 100 21.79 38.39 20.82
N GLY A 101 21.15 39.14 19.90
CA GLY A 101 20.62 38.60 18.64
C GLY A 101 19.34 37.78 18.79
N LEU A 102 18.67 37.85 19.95
CA LEU A 102 17.45 37.08 20.20
C LEU A 102 16.21 37.85 19.75
N SER A 103 15.54 37.32 18.72
CA SER A 103 14.25 37.78 18.22
C SER A 103 13.38 36.59 17.81
N PHE A 104 12.09 36.84 17.52
CA PHE A 104 11.22 35.82 16.93
C PHE A 104 11.82 35.26 15.63
N GLN A 105 12.31 36.14 14.74
CA GLN A 105 12.92 35.75 13.48
C GLN A 105 14.20 34.92 13.67
N ALA A 106 15.02 35.24 14.69
CA ALA A 106 16.24 34.50 14.97
C ALA A 106 15.93 33.10 15.52
N ILE A 107 14.91 32.98 16.38
CA ILE A 107 14.42 31.70 16.91
C ILE A 107 13.88 30.84 15.76
N ASP A 108 12.99 31.41 14.95
CA ASP A 108 12.36 30.71 13.82
C ASP A 108 13.39 30.26 12.78
N SER A 109 14.32 31.14 12.40
CA SER A 109 15.41 30.81 11.46
C SER A 109 16.35 29.72 12.01
N LEU A 110 16.67 29.73 13.30
CA LEU A 110 17.47 28.66 13.90
C LEU A 110 16.68 27.35 13.96
N LYS A 111 15.38 27.39 14.31
CA LYS A 111 14.50 26.22 14.33
C LYS A 111 14.39 25.57 12.95
N GLY A 112 14.18 26.35 11.89
CA GLY A 112 14.13 25.84 10.51
C GLY A 112 15.44 25.14 10.09
N ARG A 113 16.61 25.73 10.42
CA ARG A 113 17.90 25.07 10.17
C ARG A 113 18.09 23.79 10.99
N ILE A 114 17.61 23.77 12.23
CA ILE A 114 17.63 22.56 13.06
C ILE A 114 16.75 21.47 12.44
N HIS A 115 15.54 21.80 11.97
CA HIS A 115 14.66 20.84 11.28
C HIS A 115 15.35 20.21 10.08
N GLN A 116 15.89 21.03 9.18
CA GLN A 116 16.59 20.55 7.98
C GLN A 116 17.79 19.66 8.32
N THR A 117 18.64 20.09 9.25
CA THR A 117 19.81 19.30 9.68
C THR A 117 19.40 18.01 10.39
N ALA A 118 18.35 18.04 11.21
CA ALA A 118 17.81 16.85 11.86
C ALA A 118 17.25 15.87 10.84
N PHE A 119 16.46 16.35 9.88
CA PHE A 119 15.90 15.50 8.83
C PHE A 119 17.01 14.80 8.05
N GLU A 120 18.03 15.53 7.60
CA GLU A 120 19.18 14.94 6.91
C GLU A 120 19.97 13.97 7.79
N PHE A 121 20.08 14.21 9.10
CA PHE A 121 20.72 13.29 10.05
C PHE A 121 19.95 11.97 10.19
N TYR A 122 18.63 12.01 10.34
CA TYR A 122 17.81 10.79 10.48
C TYR A 122 17.61 10.07 9.14
N LYS A 123 17.46 10.81 8.04
CA LYS A 123 17.36 10.26 6.67
C LYS A 123 18.59 9.45 6.29
N LYS A 124 19.80 9.88 6.67
CA LYS A 124 21.05 9.12 6.44
C LYS A 124 21.10 7.77 7.15
N GLN A 125 20.38 7.61 8.27
CA GLN A 125 20.29 6.33 8.98
C GLN A 125 19.38 5.34 8.25
N ASN A 126 18.43 5.86 7.45
CA ASN A 126 17.57 5.10 6.54
C ASN A 126 16.92 3.87 7.21
N SER A 127 16.30 4.07 8.36
CA SER A 127 15.63 3.01 9.13
C SER A 127 14.29 3.50 9.68
N ILE A 128 13.35 2.56 9.86
CA ILE A 128 12.03 2.85 10.43
C ILE A 128 12.16 3.54 11.81
N PRO A 129 12.98 3.04 12.77
CA PRO A 129 13.14 3.71 14.07
C PRO A 129 13.71 5.13 13.97
N ALA A 130 14.58 5.40 12.99
CA ALA A 130 15.14 6.73 12.78
C ALA A 130 14.05 7.72 12.31
N PHE A 131 13.22 7.31 11.35
CA PHE A 131 12.10 8.14 10.89
C PHE A 131 11.02 8.30 11.96
N ASP A 132 10.67 7.24 12.70
CA ASP A 132 9.71 7.34 13.81
C ASP A 132 10.19 8.30 14.90
N LYS A 133 11.49 8.27 15.22
CA LYS A 133 12.08 9.24 16.15
C LYS A 133 12.00 10.66 15.60
N PHE A 134 12.29 10.88 14.31
CA PHE A 134 12.16 12.20 13.70
C PHE A 134 10.71 12.71 13.76
N ILE A 135 9.74 11.91 13.32
CA ILE A 135 8.32 12.26 13.26
C ILE A 135 7.77 12.60 14.65
N SER A 136 8.10 11.79 15.66
CA SER A 136 7.62 11.99 17.03
C SER A 136 8.30 13.14 17.75
N TYR A 137 9.61 13.33 17.55
CA TYR A 137 10.37 14.35 18.26
C TYR A 137 10.27 15.73 17.61
N TYR A 138 10.28 15.80 16.27
CA TYR A 138 10.28 17.04 15.48
C TYR A 138 8.91 17.33 14.87
N ILE A 139 7.82 17.12 15.62
CA ILE A 139 6.42 17.19 15.12
C ILE A 139 6.02 18.51 14.41
N THR A 140 6.78 19.60 14.61
CA THR A 140 6.53 20.90 13.95
C THR A 140 7.37 21.11 12.69
N ALA A 141 8.19 20.13 12.31
CA ALA A 141 9.01 20.17 11.12
C ALA A 141 8.17 19.99 9.85
N PRO A 142 8.30 20.87 8.85
CA PRO A 142 7.67 20.68 7.54
C PRO A 142 8.01 19.32 6.88
N GLU A 143 9.20 18.78 7.17
CA GLU A 143 9.73 17.53 6.63
C GLU A 143 9.07 16.27 7.22
N CYS A 144 8.14 16.39 8.19
CA CYS A 144 7.45 15.24 8.77
C CYS A 144 6.70 14.41 7.72
N PHE A 145 6.10 15.03 6.71
CA PHE A 145 5.41 14.30 5.64
C PHE A 145 6.39 13.47 4.81
N ASP A 146 7.53 14.04 4.44
CA ASP A 146 8.59 13.31 3.72
C ASP A 146 9.15 12.16 4.56
N ALA A 147 9.33 12.36 5.86
CA ALA A 147 9.77 11.31 6.77
C ALA A 147 8.76 10.16 6.89
N ILE A 148 7.45 10.47 6.91
CA ILE A 148 6.38 9.46 6.92
C ILE A 148 6.42 8.65 5.63
N ASP A 149 6.53 9.30 4.47
CA ASP A 149 6.60 8.62 3.18
C ASP A 149 7.84 7.71 3.08
N LEU A 150 9.01 8.20 3.49
CA LEU A 150 10.25 7.41 3.50
C LEU A 150 10.16 6.19 4.43
N ARG A 151 9.57 6.36 5.62
CA ARG A 151 9.34 5.26 6.57
C ARG A 151 8.41 4.21 5.98
N ASN A 152 7.28 4.63 5.44
CA ASN A 152 6.28 3.73 4.87
C ASN A 152 6.88 2.95 3.68
N ALA A 153 7.63 3.61 2.80
CA ALA A 153 8.32 2.96 1.69
C ALA A 153 9.37 1.93 2.16
N LEU A 154 10.08 2.19 3.27
CA LEU A 154 10.98 1.21 3.88
C LEU A 154 10.23 0.00 4.44
N ALA A 155 9.16 0.24 5.19
CA ALA A 155 8.35 -0.82 5.78
C ALA A 155 7.69 -1.69 4.69
N PHE A 156 7.24 -1.08 3.59
CA PHE A 156 6.70 -1.82 2.46
C PHE A 156 7.78 -2.69 1.81
N ARG A 157 8.98 -2.15 1.59
CA ARG A 157 10.12 -2.91 1.07
C ARG A 157 10.52 -4.08 1.97
N GLU A 158 10.40 -3.93 3.29
CA GLU A 158 10.60 -5.04 4.22
C GLU A 158 9.53 -6.13 4.05
N ALA A 159 8.26 -5.74 3.88
CA ALA A 159 7.19 -6.68 3.56
C ALA A 159 7.40 -7.38 2.21
N GLU A 160 7.84 -6.66 1.17
CA GLU A 160 8.17 -7.23 -0.14
C GLU A 160 9.31 -8.24 -0.09
N LYS A 161 10.31 -8.03 0.78
CA LYS A 161 11.41 -9.00 0.97
C LYS A 161 10.92 -10.30 1.60
N LEU A 162 9.98 -10.23 2.54
CA LEU A 162 9.38 -11.42 3.14
C LEU A 162 8.39 -12.09 2.18
N ASN A 163 7.64 -11.28 1.44
CA ASN A 163 6.66 -11.69 0.44
C ASN A 163 5.65 -12.73 0.95
N THR A 164 5.20 -12.58 2.20
CA THR A 164 4.14 -13.41 2.79
C THR A 164 2.92 -12.57 3.10
N PHE A 165 1.75 -13.21 3.19
CA PHE A 165 0.52 -12.46 3.48
C PHE A 165 0.55 -11.86 4.88
N GLU A 166 1.21 -12.49 5.87
CA GLU A 166 1.37 -11.95 7.22
C GLU A 166 2.22 -10.66 7.21
N ALA A 167 3.25 -10.60 6.36
CA ALA A 167 4.08 -9.41 6.22
C ALA A 167 3.29 -8.24 5.63
N TYR A 168 2.49 -8.49 4.58
CA TYR A 168 1.62 -7.47 3.99
C TYR A 168 0.46 -7.11 4.92
N GLU A 169 -0.12 -8.06 5.65
CA GLU A 169 -1.16 -7.81 6.66
C GLU A 169 -0.65 -6.88 7.76
N LYS A 170 0.55 -7.16 8.28
CA LYS A 170 1.21 -6.29 9.25
C LYS A 170 1.44 -4.89 8.70
N PHE A 171 1.92 -4.76 7.46
CA PHE A 171 2.10 -3.46 6.82
C PHE A 171 0.77 -2.69 6.67
N ILE A 172 -0.29 -3.35 6.22
CA ILE A 172 -1.63 -2.73 6.06
C ILE A 172 -2.15 -2.22 7.41
N TYR A 173 -1.92 -2.97 8.49
CA TYR A 173 -2.33 -2.59 9.84
C TYR A 173 -1.51 -1.42 10.40
N ASP A 174 -0.18 -1.47 10.27
CA ASP A 174 0.72 -0.46 10.83
C ASP A 174 0.69 0.87 10.03
N TYR A 175 0.41 0.81 8.73
CA TYR A 175 0.49 1.95 7.80
C TYR A 175 -0.78 2.14 6.93
N PRO A 176 -1.96 2.35 7.55
CA PRO A 176 -3.25 2.35 6.86
C PRO A 176 -3.48 3.58 5.96
N LEU A 177 -2.60 4.57 6.00
CA LEU A 177 -2.64 5.79 5.17
C LEU A 177 -1.44 5.89 4.21
N SER A 178 -0.67 4.81 4.05
CA SER A 178 0.46 4.75 3.13
C SER A 178 0.01 4.85 1.67
N ARG A 179 0.89 5.36 0.81
CA ARG A 179 0.65 5.42 -0.64
C ARG A 179 0.63 4.01 -1.25
N GLU A 180 1.36 3.09 -0.62
CA GLU A 180 1.52 1.68 -1.00
C GLU A 180 0.33 0.81 -0.56
N LEU A 181 -0.65 1.35 0.20
CA LEU A 181 -1.74 0.57 0.77
C LEU A 181 -2.51 -0.27 -0.25
N LYS A 182 -2.79 0.30 -1.43
CA LYS A 182 -3.52 -0.39 -2.50
C LYS A 182 -2.72 -1.62 -2.97
N GLU A 183 -1.45 -1.41 -3.30
CA GLU A 183 -0.57 -2.48 -3.76
C GLU A 183 -0.34 -3.54 -2.68
N ALA A 184 -0.17 -3.13 -1.42
CA ALA A 184 -0.04 -4.03 -0.29
C ALA A 184 -1.27 -4.94 -0.13
N LYS A 185 -2.48 -4.42 -0.32
CA LYS A 185 -3.72 -5.21 -0.30
C LYS A 185 -3.78 -6.22 -1.45
N GLU A 186 -3.40 -5.82 -2.65
CA GLU A 186 -3.35 -6.72 -3.81
C GLU A 186 -2.37 -7.87 -3.57
N ARG A 187 -1.16 -7.56 -3.08
CA ARG A 187 -0.13 -8.55 -2.73
C ARG A 187 -0.53 -9.43 -1.55
N PHE A 188 -1.21 -8.87 -0.56
CA PHE A 188 -1.80 -9.63 0.55
C PHE A 188 -2.77 -10.69 0.02
N HIS A 189 -3.76 -10.30 -0.80
CA HIS A 189 -4.74 -11.25 -1.33
C HIS A 189 -4.07 -12.34 -2.19
N LEU A 190 -3.11 -11.95 -3.04
CA LEU A 190 -2.38 -12.89 -3.89
C LEU A 190 -1.58 -13.91 -3.07
N THR A 191 -0.72 -13.43 -2.18
CA THR A 191 0.14 -14.32 -1.36
C THR A 191 -0.68 -15.19 -0.42
N LYS A 192 -1.81 -14.70 0.09
CA LYS A 192 -2.72 -15.47 0.94
C LYS A 192 -3.40 -16.58 0.14
N PHE A 193 -3.89 -16.28 -1.07
CA PHE A 193 -4.44 -17.29 -1.95
C PHE A 193 -3.41 -18.39 -2.25
N GLN A 194 -2.22 -18.01 -2.71
CA GLN A 194 -1.13 -18.95 -2.99
C GLN A 194 -0.74 -19.81 -1.79
N ALA A 195 -0.70 -19.23 -0.59
CA ALA A 195 -0.35 -19.96 0.63
C ALA A 195 -1.44 -20.98 1.00
N LEU A 196 -2.71 -20.61 0.91
CA LEU A 196 -3.84 -21.47 1.28
C LEU A 196 -4.13 -22.56 0.24
N THR A 197 -3.73 -22.37 -1.02
CA THR A 197 -3.99 -23.31 -2.12
C THR A 197 -2.71 -23.93 -2.69
N LYS A 198 -1.65 -23.98 -1.87
CA LYS A 198 -0.30 -24.36 -2.28
C LYS A 198 -0.20 -25.73 -2.97
N ASN A 199 -0.97 -26.71 -2.51
CA ASN A 199 -0.90 -28.08 -3.05
C ASN A 199 -1.89 -28.31 -4.20
N ASN A 200 -2.62 -27.27 -4.62
CA ASN A 200 -3.57 -27.31 -5.73
C ASN A 200 -4.61 -28.44 -5.57
N THR A 201 -5.24 -28.54 -4.39
CA THR A 201 -6.25 -29.57 -4.10
C THR A 201 -7.65 -28.96 -4.01
N ILE A 202 -8.67 -29.75 -4.40
CA ILE A 202 -10.08 -29.33 -4.29
C ILE A 202 -10.41 -28.87 -2.87
N ARG A 203 -9.97 -29.63 -1.85
CA ARG A 203 -10.22 -29.33 -0.43
C ARG A 203 -9.67 -27.96 -0.03
N GLU A 204 -8.47 -27.59 -0.49
CA GLU A 204 -7.87 -26.29 -0.18
C GLU A 204 -8.65 -25.13 -0.82
N PHE A 205 -9.08 -25.28 -2.08
CA PHE A 205 -9.92 -24.27 -2.74
C PHE A 205 -11.31 -24.15 -2.09
N GLU A 206 -11.91 -25.26 -1.68
CA GLU A 206 -13.17 -25.25 -0.92
C GLU A 206 -12.99 -24.51 0.41
N GLN A 207 -11.93 -24.83 1.17
CA GLN A 207 -11.64 -24.16 2.43
C GLN A 207 -11.38 -22.67 2.22
N PHE A 208 -10.64 -22.30 1.18
CA PHE A 208 -10.38 -20.92 0.82
C PHE A 208 -11.68 -20.15 0.55
N LEU A 209 -12.63 -20.72 -0.20
CA LEU A 209 -13.92 -20.09 -0.50
C LEU A 209 -14.79 -19.89 0.74
N ILE A 210 -14.62 -20.73 1.76
CA ILE A 210 -15.31 -20.61 3.05
C ILE A 210 -14.65 -19.54 3.92
N GLU A 211 -13.32 -19.54 4.03
CA GLU A 211 -12.58 -18.68 4.94
C GLU A 211 -12.34 -17.26 4.40
N GLN A 212 -12.30 -17.08 3.08
CA GLN A 212 -11.97 -15.81 2.42
C GLN A 212 -13.15 -15.27 1.60
N LEU A 213 -14.30 -15.11 2.26
CA LEU A 213 -15.51 -14.54 1.64
C LEU A 213 -15.21 -13.16 1.02
N GLY A 214 -15.58 -12.97 -0.25
CA GLY A 214 -15.35 -11.72 -0.98
C GLY A 214 -13.92 -11.54 -1.49
N SER A 215 -13.06 -12.56 -1.41
CA SER A 215 -11.72 -12.49 -1.99
C SER A 215 -11.76 -12.28 -3.51
N PRO A 216 -10.85 -11.46 -4.07
CA PRO A 216 -10.74 -11.29 -5.53
C PRO A 216 -10.36 -12.59 -6.27
N PHE A 217 -9.87 -13.61 -5.55
CA PHE A 217 -9.50 -14.92 -6.12
C PHE A 217 -10.62 -15.97 -6.02
N ALA A 218 -11.84 -15.61 -5.62
CA ALA A 218 -12.95 -16.56 -5.51
C ALA A 218 -13.29 -17.25 -6.85
N THR A 219 -13.33 -16.49 -7.95
CA THR A 219 -13.56 -17.05 -9.30
C THR A 219 -12.44 -18.01 -9.69
N GLU A 220 -11.19 -17.64 -9.41
CA GLU A 220 -10.03 -18.48 -9.71
C GLU A 220 -10.09 -19.80 -8.95
N ALA A 221 -10.39 -19.77 -7.65
CA ALA A 221 -10.59 -20.97 -6.83
C ALA A 221 -11.70 -21.88 -7.40
N LYS A 222 -12.84 -21.29 -7.81
CA LYS A 222 -13.94 -22.03 -8.43
C LYS A 222 -13.54 -22.67 -9.78
N ASN A 223 -12.73 -21.99 -10.58
CA ASN A 223 -12.18 -22.52 -11.82
C ASN A 223 -11.20 -23.67 -11.56
N SER A 224 -10.32 -23.55 -10.56
CA SER A 224 -9.41 -24.64 -10.18
C SER A 224 -10.17 -25.88 -9.70
N ILE A 225 -11.26 -25.71 -8.94
CA ILE A 225 -12.13 -26.83 -8.54
C ILE A 225 -12.71 -27.55 -9.76
N TYR A 226 -13.20 -26.80 -10.76
CA TYR A 226 -13.70 -27.37 -12.01
C TYR A 226 -12.64 -28.21 -12.71
N LEU A 227 -11.48 -27.61 -13.01
CA LEU A 227 -10.37 -28.28 -13.70
C LEU A 227 -9.90 -29.55 -12.99
N LEU A 228 -9.82 -29.52 -11.65
CA LEU A 228 -9.41 -30.67 -10.85
C LEU A 228 -10.49 -31.75 -10.78
N SER A 229 -11.76 -31.35 -10.74
CA SER A 229 -12.90 -32.26 -10.67
C SER A 229 -13.14 -33.00 -11.99
N THR A 230 -12.76 -32.40 -13.13
CA THR A 230 -13.03 -32.92 -14.48
C THR A 230 -11.75 -33.31 -15.23
N LYS A 231 -10.69 -33.65 -14.51
CA LYS A 231 -9.34 -33.84 -15.05
C LYS A 231 -9.26 -34.88 -16.18
N ASN A 232 -10.04 -35.96 -16.10
CA ASN A 232 -10.01 -37.02 -17.11
C ASN A 232 -11.13 -36.88 -18.16
N GLY A 233 -11.97 -35.84 -18.04
CA GLY A 233 -13.05 -35.57 -18.99
C GLY A 233 -14.15 -36.63 -19.02
N THR A 234 -14.33 -37.41 -17.94
CA THR A 234 -15.35 -38.46 -17.92
C THR A 234 -16.74 -37.90 -17.63
N THR A 235 -17.78 -38.55 -18.16
CA THR A 235 -19.17 -38.15 -17.90
C THR A 235 -19.53 -38.17 -16.42
N LYS A 236 -18.97 -39.12 -15.65
CA LYS A 236 -19.15 -39.20 -14.19
C LYS A 236 -18.55 -37.97 -13.49
N GLU A 237 -17.33 -37.58 -13.85
CA GLU A 237 -16.66 -36.42 -13.25
C GLU A 237 -17.43 -35.12 -13.47
N PHE A 238 -17.88 -34.86 -14.71
CA PHE A 238 -18.69 -33.66 -14.99
C PHE A 238 -20.00 -33.67 -14.21
N TYR A 239 -20.70 -34.81 -14.18
CA TYR A 239 -21.97 -34.90 -13.47
C TYR A 239 -21.81 -34.75 -11.95
N ASP A 240 -20.78 -35.37 -11.35
CA ASP A 240 -20.45 -35.21 -9.93
C ASP A 240 -20.13 -33.73 -9.61
N PHE A 241 -19.35 -33.07 -10.48
CA PHE A 241 -19.05 -31.64 -10.34
C PHE A 241 -20.32 -30.78 -10.39
N ILE A 242 -21.19 -30.99 -11.38
CA ILE A 242 -22.47 -30.28 -11.55
C ILE A 242 -23.33 -30.40 -10.28
N LYS A 243 -23.43 -31.62 -9.75
CA LYS A 243 -24.21 -31.89 -8.54
C LYS A 243 -23.62 -31.26 -7.29
N LYS A 244 -22.29 -31.23 -7.19
CA LYS A 244 -21.59 -30.72 -6.01
C LYS A 244 -21.48 -29.19 -6.00
N TYR A 245 -21.35 -28.54 -7.16
CA TYR A 245 -21.07 -27.11 -7.27
C TYR A 245 -22.07 -26.37 -8.18
N PRO A 246 -23.36 -26.30 -7.81
CA PRO A 246 -24.39 -25.66 -8.63
C PRO A 246 -24.17 -24.15 -8.85
N ASP A 247 -23.43 -23.47 -7.96
CA ASP A 247 -23.13 -22.03 -8.08
C ASP A 247 -21.75 -21.74 -8.69
N ASN A 248 -21.15 -22.73 -9.38
CA ASN A 248 -19.87 -22.56 -10.06
C ASN A 248 -20.06 -21.86 -11.41
N PRO A 249 -19.24 -20.87 -11.78
CA PRO A 249 -19.33 -20.21 -13.09
C PRO A 249 -19.13 -21.15 -14.28
N ASN A 250 -18.52 -22.33 -14.09
CA ASN A 250 -18.30 -23.33 -15.14
C ASN A 250 -19.45 -24.33 -15.30
N LEU A 251 -20.60 -24.14 -14.64
CA LEU A 251 -21.69 -25.11 -14.65
C LEU A 251 -22.22 -25.39 -16.06
N GLU A 252 -22.42 -24.35 -16.86
CA GLU A 252 -22.85 -24.48 -18.26
C GLU A 252 -21.84 -25.27 -19.09
N ASN A 253 -20.55 -24.92 -19.01
CA ASN A 253 -19.49 -25.64 -19.70
C ASN A 253 -19.43 -27.11 -19.29
N ALA A 254 -19.63 -27.41 -18.00
CA ALA A 254 -19.67 -28.79 -17.50
C ALA A 254 -20.86 -29.57 -18.10
N TRP A 255 -22.05 -28.96 -18.15
CA TRP A 255 -23.22 -29.57 -18.77
C TRP A 255 -23.03 -29.82 -20.27
N MET A 256 -22.49 -28.83 -20.98
CA MET A 256 -22.26 -28.93 -22.42
C MET A 256 -21.18 -29.96 -22.76
N THR A 257 -20.12 -30.04 -21.95
CA THR A 257 -19.08 -31.07 -22.15
C THR A 257 -19.60 -32.46 -21.80
N LEU A 258 -20.38 -32.59 -20.73
CA LEU A 258 -21.09 -33.83 -20.40
C LEU A 258 -21.98 -34.29 -21.56
N TYR A 259 -22.74 -33.35 -22.15
CA TYR A 259 -23.59 -33.62 -23.30
C TYR A 259 -22.77 -34.08 -24.50
N SER A 260 -21.72 -33.35 -24.90
CA SER A 260 -20.92 -33.71 -26.07
C SER A 260 -20.22 -35.07 -25.91
N VAL A 261 -19.66 -35.35 -24.73
CA VAL A 261 -18.97 -36.62 -24.45
C VAL A 261 -19.96 -37.78 -24.41
N SER A 262 -21.17 -37.57 -23.90
CA SER A 262 -22.19 -38.62 -23.82
C SER A 262 -22.98 -38.81 -25.12
N ALA A 263 -23.16 -37.76 -25.93
CA ALA A 263 -23.90 -37.83 -27.18
C ALA A 263 -23.08 -38.47 -28.29
N GLY A 264 -21.74 -38.36 -28.26
CA GLY A 264 -20.80 -39.10 -29.11
C GLY A 264 -21.07 -38.95 -30.61
N SER A 265 -21.85 -39.89 -31.17
CA SER A 265 -22.25 -39.98 -32.57
C SER A 265 -23.54 -39.22 -32.93
N TYR A 266 -24.13 -38.46 -32.00
CA TYR A 266 -25.41 -37.76 -32.17
C TYR A 266 -26.56 -38.66 -32.68
N GLU A 267 -26.42 -39.98 -32.50
CA GLU A 267 -27.47 -40.93 -32.84
C GLU A 267 -28.67 -40.76 -31.93
N TYR A 268 -29.86 -40.99 -32.50
CA TYR A 268 -31.12 -40.94 -31.76
C TYR A 268 -31.09 -41.77 -30.45
N SER A 269 -30.49 -42.96 -30.48
CA SER A 269 -30.36 -43.85 -29.31
C SER A 269 -29.51 -43.22 -28.19
N SER A 270 -28.37 -42.61 -28.55
CA SER A 270 -27.46 -41.91 -27.63
C SER A 270 -28.13 -40.71 -26.98
N LEU A 271 -28.84 -39.90 -27.76
CA LEU A 271 -29.56 -38.72 -27.27
C LEU A 271 -30.71 -39.07 -26.32
N ILE A 272 -31.45 -40.15 -26.61
CA ILE A 272 -32.51 -40.63 -25.71
C ILE A 272 -31.92 -41.21 -24.42
N ASN A 273 -30.81 -41.94 -24.50
CA ASN A 273 -30.13 -42.46 -23.31
C ASN A 273 -29.60 -41.32 -22.44
N PHE A 274 -29.00 -40.29 -23.04
CA PHE A 274 -28.59 -39.07 -22.34
C PHE A 274 -29.78 -38.41 -21.62
N SER A 275 -30.90 -38.19 -22.32
CA SER A 275 -32.10 -37.59 -21.72
C SER A 275 -32.63 -38.36 -20.51
N LYS A 276 -32.50 -39.69 -20.51
CA LYS A 276 -32.92 -40.56 -19.39
C LYS A 276 -31.94 -40.50 -18.23
N GLN A 277 -30.64 -40.50 -18.53
CA GLN A 277 -29.59 -40.52 -17.52
C GLN A 277 -29.44 -39.16 -16.81
N TYR A 278 -29.69 -38.06 -17.52
CA TYR A 278 -29.48 -36.70 -17.04
C TYR A 278 -30.76 -35.86 -17.18
N PRO A 279 -31.81 -36.15 -16.37
CA PRO A 279 -33.09 -35.46 -16.46
C PRO A 279 -33.03 -33.98 -16.01
N ASP A 280 -31.93 -33.56 -15.38
CA ASP A 280 -31.76 -32.17 -14.94
C ASP A 280 -30.98 -31.33 -15.95
N PHE A 281 -30.69 -31.86 -17.15
CA PHE A 281 -30.01 -31.12 -18.21
C PHE A 281 -30.79 -29.85 -18.57
N PRO A 282 -30.18 -28.65 -18.41
CA PRO A 282 -30.92 -27.39 -18.53
C PRO A 282 -31.24 -27.02 -19.99
N PHE A 283 -30.45 -27.48 -20.97
CA PHE A 283 -30.61 -27.12 -22.38
C PHE A 283 -31.58 -28.06 -23.11
N ARG A 284 -32.82 -28.16 -22.60
CA ARG A 284 -33.84 -29.08 -23.13
C ARG A 284 -34.22 -28.81 -24.58
N GLU A 285 -34.26 -27.54 -24.97
CA GLU A 285 -34.58 -27.16 -26.36
C GLU A 285 -33.52 -27.65 -27.34
N LEU A 286 -32.23 -27.47 -27.01
CA LEU A 286 -31.10 -27.99 -27.78
C LEU A 286 -31.22 -29.52 -27.95
N LEU A 287 -31.41 -30.24 -26.85
CA LEU A 287 -31.54 -31.70 -26.87
C LEU A 287 -32.72 -32.17 -27.74
N ASN A 288 -33.87 -31.51 -27.64
CA ASN A 288 -35.05 -31.86 -28.45
C ASN A 288 -34.79 -31.59 -29.94
N GLN A 289 -34.15 -30.47 -30.26
CA GLN A 289 -33.75 -30.16 -31.63
C GLN A 289 -32.81 -31.22 -32.20
N ASP A 290 -31.80 -31.63 -31.44
CA ASP A 290 -30.87 -32.68 -31.87
C ASP A 290 -31.58 -34.03 -32.03
N ILE A 291 -32.53 -34.37 -31.16
CA ILE A 291 -33.37 -35.57 -31.29
C ILE A 291 -34.19 -35.51 -32.59
N ASP A 292 -34.83 -34.39 -32.89
CA ASP A 292 -35.63 -34.23 -34.10
C ASP A 292 -34.77 -34.29 -35.37
N LEU A 293 -33.59 -33.67 -35.34
CA LEU A 293 -32.63 -33.72 -36.45
C LEU A 293 -32.06 -35.13 -36.66
N SER A 294 -31.74 -35.87 -35.59
CA SER A 294 -31.19 -37.23 -35.67
C SER A 294 -32.12 -38.25 -36.34
N ARG A 295 -33.42 -37.93 -36.43
CA ARG A 295 -34.44 -38.75 -37.11
C ARG A 295 -34.65 -38.39 -38.57
N LYS A 296 -34.11 -37.26 -39.03
CA LYS A 296 -34.26 -36.83 -40.43
C LYS A 296 -33.32 -37.64 -41.31
N VAL A 297 -33.89 -38.22 -42.36
CA VAL A 297 -33.11 -38.83 -43.43
C VAL A 297 -32.98 -37.79 -44.54
N LEU A 298 -31.74 -37.36 -44.78
CA LEU A 298 -31.40 -36.39 -45.81
C LEU A 298 -30.65 -37.09 -46.94
N PHE A 299 -31.10 -36.83 -48.16
CA PHE A 299 -30.51 -37.39 -49.38
C PHE A 299 -29.72 -36.30 -50.11
N PRO A 300 -28.49 -36.56 -50.57
CA PRO A 300 -27.73 -35.60 -51.34
C PRO A 300 -28.44 -35.34 -52.67
N ILE A 301 -28.62 -34.07 -53.00
CA ILE A 301 -29.21 -33.61 -54.26
C ILE A 301 -28.25 -32.67 -54.97
N ARG A 302 -28.38 -32.56 -56.30
CA ARG A 302 -27.53 -31.69 -57.11
C ARG A 302 -28.37 -30.81 -58.03
N GLU A 303 -28.25 -29.50 -57.85
CA GLU A 303 -28.92 -28.50 -58.68
C GLU A 303 -27.89 -27.52 -59.26
N LYS A 304 -28.00 -27.24 -60.57
CA LYS A 304 -27.12 -26.28 -61.28
C LYS A 304 -25.62 -26.51 -61.04
N GLY A 305 -25.23 -27.77 -60.87
CA GLY A 305 -23.84 -28.18 -60.66
C GLY A 305 -23.35 -28.16 -59.22
N LYS A 306 -24.12 -27.62 -58.26
CA LYS A 306 -23.81 -27.57 -56.82
C LYS A 306 -24.64 -28.59 -56.03
N TRP A 307 -24.12 -29.04 -54.91
CA TRP A 307 -24.69 -30.05 -54.02
C TRP A 307 -25.39 -29.42 -52.82
N GLY A 308 -26.46 -30.07 -52.37
CA GLY A 308 -27.21 -29.79 -51.15
C GLY A 308 -27.90 -31.05 -50.66
N PHE A 309 -28.88 -30.92 -49.76
CA PHE A 309 -29.64 -32.06 -49.25
C PHE A 309 -31.14 -31.79 -49.23
N ALA A 310 -31.92 -32.80 -49.60
CA ALA A 310 -33.37 -32.78 -49.48
C ALA A 310 -33.86 -33.86 -48.52
N ASP A 311 -35.02 -33.63 -47.93
CA ASP A 311 -35.73 -34.66 -47.17
C ASP A 311 -36.38 -35.71 -48.09
N SER A 312 -37.02 -36.72 -47.49
CA SER A 312 -37.71 -37.80 -48.22
C SER A 312 -38.92 -37.33 -49.04
N MET A 313 -39.42 -36.11 -48.82
CA MET A 313 -40.50 -35.51 -49.60
C MET A 313 -39.97 -34.64 -50.75
N GLY A 314 -38.65 -34.47 -50.86
CA GLY A 314 -37.99 -33.66 -51.89
C GLY A 314 -37.89 -32.18 -51.51
N TYR A 315 -38.21 -31.79 -50.27
CA TYR A 315 -37.97 -30.41 -49.83
C TYR A 315 -36.48 -30.21 -49.54
N VAL A 316 -35.91 -29.16 -50.13
CA VAL A 316 -34.51 -28.80 -49.91
C VAL A 316 -34.33 -28.33 -48.47
N ALA A 317 -33.70 -29.17 -47.64
CA ALA A 317 -33.39 -28.89 -46.25
C ALA A 317 -32.05 -28.16 -46.09
N ILE A 318 -31.08 -28.48 -46.95
CA ILE A 318 -29.77 -27.82 -47.02
C ILE A 318 -29.58 -27.32 -48.47
N PRO A 319 -29.40 -25.99 -48.69
CA PRO A 319 -29.30 -25.41 -50.03
C PRO A 319 -28.20 -26.03 -50.91
N CYS A 320 -28.44 -26.07 -52.23
CA CYS A 320 -27.46 -26.52 -53.22
C CYS A 320 -26.37 -25.47 -53.48
N ILE A 321 -25.43 -25.33 -52.55
CA ILE A 321 -24.33 -24.35 -52.63
C ILE A 321 -22.93 -25.00 -52.57
N TYR A 322 -22.85 -26.29 -52.25
CA TYR A 322 -21.60 -27.01 -52.02
C TYR A 322 -21.02 -27.58 -53.32
N GLU A 323 -19.72 -27.80 -53.37
CA GLU A 323 -19.03 -28.37 -54.54
C GLU A 323 -19.00 -29.89 -54.54
N TRP A 324 -18.99 -30.46 -53.35
CA TRP A 324 -19.17 -31.88 -53.08
C TRP A 324 -19.72 -32.05 -51.67
N VAL A 325 -20.42 -33.16 -51.44
CA VAL A 325 -20.94 -33.58 -50.13
C VAL A 325 -20.75 -35.09 -49.98
N GLU A 326 -20.47 -35.53 -48.77
CA GLU A 326 -20.52 -36.94 -48.38
C GLU A 326 -21.91 -37.30 -47.83
N GLY A 327 -22.18 -38.60 -47.67
CA GLY A 327 -23.38 -39.07 -46.98
C GLY A 327 -23.37 -38.72 -45.49
N PHE A 328 -24.55 -38.54 -44.90
CA PHE A 328 -24.65 -38.40 -43.45
C PHE A 328 -24.22 -39.69 -42.74
N SER A 329 -23.32 -39.55 -41.77
CA SER A 329 -22.91 -40.59 -40.82
C SER A 329 -22.76 -39.94 -39.44
N GLU A 330 -23.24 -40.61 -38.39
CA GLU A 330 -23.18 -40.08 -37.02
C GLU A 330 -23.75 -38.64 -36.91
N GLY A 331 -24.86 -38.39 -37.63
CA GLY A 331 -25.52 -37.08 -37.65
C GLY A 331 -24.77 -35.95 -38.38
N LEU A 332 -23.62 -36.23 -38.98
CA LEU A 332 -22.78 -35.24 -39.68
C LEU A 332 -22.53 -35.64 -41.14
N ALA A 333 -22.28 -34.66 -42.01
CA ALA A 333 -21.87 -34.86 -43.39
C ALA A 333 -20.74 -33.89 -43.76
N GLU A 334 -19.66 -34.41 -44.34
CA GLU A 334 -18.55 -33.60 -44.83
C GLU A 334 -18.92 -32.91 -46.14
N CYS A 335 -18.49 -31.65 -46.34
CA CYS A 335 -18.79 -30.90 -47.55
C CYS A 335 -17.70 -29.90 -47.91
N GLY A 336 -17.54 -29.65 -49.22
CA GLY A 336 -16.65 -28.62 -49.75
C GLY A 336 -17.42 -27.38 -50.17
N LEU A 337 -16.94 -26.20 -49.74
CA LEU A 337 -17.48 -24.90 -50.13
C LEU A 337 -16.34 -23.96 -50.51
N ASN A 338 -16.36 -23.44 -51.75
CA ASN A 338 -15.33 -22.56 -52.31
C ASN A 338 -13.93 -23.20 -52.35
N ASN A 339 -13.82 -24.48 -52.76
CA ASN A 339 -12.51 -25.12 -52.94
C ASN A 339 -11.78 -24.66 -54.21
#